data_AF-A0A661HH37-F1
#
_entry.id   AF-A0A661HH37-F1
#
_cell.length_a   1.000
_cell.length_b   1.000
_cell.length_c   1.000
_cell.angle_alpha   90.00
_cell.angle_beta   90.00
_cell.angle_gamma   90.00
#
_symmetry.space_group_name_H-M   'P 1'
#
loop_
_entity.id
_entity.type
_entity.pdbx_description
1 polymer ?
#
loop_
_entity_poly.entity_id
_entity_poly.type
_entity_poly.pdbx_seq_one_letter_code
_entity_poly.pdbx_strand_id
1 'polypeptide(L)'
;MSGKKNASNQDTELSELVSKHINNLDDKGKLQLPDDMPDWQKHVVRAEKRQRDAQSELGRTQAQLRESKAVTDVLMATASTMVPDDFQLSDDELTALDKLKTTDPDKYRLEVNALEAKAKEAQKEKLAELTTKAATAATDAHTTKNRVTVLAEFRDANPDLVITDDVLVNDVPPRFLKGVQDGEYDYATYLSMVKDYVGTGKKAPEGNEGDPHNIHKMNGSQTPGKKAAGRQGQGDYAKMTF
;
A
#
# COMPACT_ATOMS: atom_id res chain seq x y z
N MET A 1 -0.68 39.70 -34.05
CA MET A 1 -0.68 38.28 -34.51
C MET A 1 0.76 37.77 -34.79
N SER A 2 1.70 37.86 -33.84
CA SER A 2 3.13 37.54 -34.10
C SER A 2 3.74 36.48 -33.17
N GLY A 3 2.91 35.71 -32.45
CA GLY A 3 3.39 34.68 -31.51
C GLY A 3 3.33 33.23 -32.04
N LYS A 4 2.50 32.94 -33.06
CA LYS A 4 2.26 31.56 -33.50
C LYS A 4 3.29 31.00 -34.49
N LYS A 5 4.04 31.84 -35.21
CA LYS A 5 5.04 31.37 -36.20
C LYS A 5 6.39 30.97 -35.59
N ASN A 6 6.76 31.50 -34.41
CA ASN A 6 8.04 31.15 -33.76
C ASN A 6 7.95 29.83 -32.96
N ALA A 7 6.79 29.53 -32.36
CA ALA A 7 6.62 28.29 -31.59
C ALA A 7 6.72 27.04 -32.47
N SER A 8 6.13 27.04 -33.67
CA SER A 8 6.17 25.84 -34.55
C SER A 8 7.58 25.53 -35.08
N ASN A 9 8.43 26.54 -35.27
CA ASN A 9 9.82 26.32 -35.68
C ASN A 9 10.66 25.75 -34.54
N GLN A 10 10.46 26.26 -33.31
CA GLN A 10 11.17 25.75 -32.13
C GLN A 10 10.77 24.30 -31.81
N ASP A 11 9.49 23.96 -31.92
CA ASP A 11 9.02 22.57 -31.72
C ASP A 11 9.60 21.61 -32.77
N THR A 12 9.77 22.08 -34.01
CA THR A 12 10.37 21.29 -35.09
C THR A 12 11.87 21.08 -34.85
N GLU A 13 12.61 22.14 -34.48
CA GLU A 13 14.03 22.06 -34.13
C GLU A 13 14.29 21.15 -32.93
N LEU A 14 13.42 21.18 -31.91
CA LEU A 14 13.51 20.30 -30.74
C LEU A 14 13.23 18.84 -31.09
N SER A 15 12.24 18.59 -31.95
CA SER A 15 11.91 17.25 -32.45
C SER A 15 13.06 16.64 -33.26
N GLU A 16 13.70 17.44 -34.11
CA GLU A 16 14.88 17.03 -34.89
C GLU A 16 16.09 16.74 -33.98
N LEU A 17 16.35 17.62 -33.00
CA LEU A 17 17.40 17.44 -32.00
C LEU A 17 17.23 16.13 -31.22
N VAL A 18 16.03 15.86 -30.72
CA VAL A 18 15.67 14.60 -30.04
C VAL A 18 15.91 13.42 -30.97
N SER A 19 15.32 13.46 -32.17
CA SER A 19 15.38 12.34 -33.11
C SER A 19 16.81 11.97 -33.49
N LYS A 20 17.70 12.96 -33.58
CA LYS A 20 19.13 12.77 -33.88
C LYS A 20 19.90 12.08 -32.75
N HIS A 21 19.56 12.31 -31.49
CA HIS A 21 20.39 11.88 -30.36
C HIS A 21 19.78 10.77 -29.50
N ILE A 22 18.46 10.54 -29.58
CA ILE A 22 17.74 9.61 -28.68
C ILE A 22 18.20 8.14 -28.79
N ASN A 23 18.79 7.77 -29.93
CA ASN A 23 19.30 6.43 -30.20
C ASN A 23 20.82 6.28 -29.95
N ASN A 24 21.51 7.34 -29.53
CA ASN A 24 22.94 7.28 -29.22
C ASN A 24 23.13 6.66 -27.84
N LEU A 25 23.10 5.34 -27.79
CA LEU A 25 23.24 4.55 -26.57
C LEU A 25 24.63 3.93 -26.49
N ASP A 26 25.19 3.82 -25.29
CA ASP A 26 26.36 2.99 -25.04
C ASP A 26 25.98 1.50 -24.90
N ASP A 27 26.99 0.63 -24.77
CA ASP A 27 26.83 -0.81 -24.58
C ASP A 27 26.02 -1.20 -23.33
N LYS A 28 25.76 -0.24 -22.43
CA LYS A 28 24.94 -0.41 -21.23
C LYS A 28 23.56 0.22 -21.37
N GLY A 29 23.18 0.66 -22.57
CA GLY A 29 21.89 1.29 -22.87
C GLY A 29 21.74 2.73 -22.35
N LYS A 30 22.80 3.36 -21.84
CA LYS A 30 22.77 4.73 -21.35
C LYS A 30 22.94 5.70 -22.51
N LEU A 31 22.19 6.80 -22.44
CA LEU A 31 22.19 7.83 -23.47
C LEU A 31 23.50 8.63 -23.41
N GLN A 32 24.22 8.63 -24.53
CA GLN A 32 25.45 9.39 -24.73
C GLN A 32 25.11 10.67 -25.50
N LEU A 33 25.30 11.81 -24.85
CA LEU A 33 25.06 13.13 -25.43
C LEU A 33 26.40 13.87 -25.59
N PRO A 34 26.57 14.67 -26.66
CA PRO A 34 27.77 15.47 -26.85
C PRO A 34 28.05 16.39 -25.66
N ASP A 35 29.32 16.49 -25.25
CA ASP A 35 29.73 17.32 -24.10
C ASP A 35 29.51 18.83 -24.36
N ASP A 36 29.67 19.25 -25.61
CA ASP A 36 29.47 20.63 -26.10
C ASP A 36 27.99 21.03 -26.24
N MET A 37 27.06 20.10 -26.07
CA MET A 37 25.62 20.40 -26.14
C MET A 37 25.17 21.23 -24.93
N PRO A 38 24.39 22.32 -25.14
CA PRO A 38 23.80 23.09 -24.06
C PRO A 38 22.99 22.23 -23.08
N ASP A 39 23.06 22.53 -21.77
CA ASP A 39 22.42 21.71 -20.74
C ASP A 39 20.90 21.57 -20.93
N TRP A 40 20.22 22.64 -21.30
CA TRP A 40 18.77 22.61 -21.55
C TRP A 40 18.40 21.65 -22.69
N GLN A 41 19.25 21.54 -23.74
CA GLN A 41 19.08 20.57 -24.82
C GLN A 41 19.30 19.14 -24.33
N LYS A 42 20.34 18.93 -23.51
CA LYS A 42 20.58 17.62 -22.86
C LYS A 42 19.40 17.19 -22.00
N HIS A 43 18.78 18.12 -21.28
CA HIS A 43 17.58 17.87 -20.47
C HIS A 43 16.38 17.45 -21.31
N VAL A 44 16.10 18.15 -22.43
CA VAL A 44 15.00 17.81 -23.33
C VAL A 44 15.16 16.40 -23.91
N VAL A 45 16.34 16.06 -24.43
CA VAL A 45 16.59 14.73 -25.01
C VAL A 45 16.49 13.63 -23.96
N ARG A 46 17.00 13.85 -22.74
CA ARG A 46 16.85 12.91 -21.62
C ARG A 46 15.40 12.75 -21.17
N ALA A 47 14.64 13.83 -21.11
CA ALA A 47 13.23 13.81 -20.71
C ALA A 47 12.39 13.00 -21.71
N GLU A 48 12.58 13.24 -23.00
CA GLU A 48 11.88 12.55 -24.07
C GLU A 48 12.27 11.06 -24.14
N LYS A 49 13.55 10.72 -23.94
CA LYS A 49 13.95 9.31 -23.78
C LYS A 49 13.22 8.64 -22.62
N ARG A 50 13.21 9.26 -21.43
CA ARG A 50 12.50 8.71 -20.26
C ARG A 50 11.02 8.53 -20.55
N GLN A 51 10.41 9.47 -21.26
CA GLN A 51 9.02 9.38 -21.66
C GLN A 51 8.77 8.18 -22.59
N ARG A 52 9.61 7.97 -23.61
CA ARG A 52 9.49 6.83 -24.52
C ARG A 52 9.72 5.50 -23.83
N ASP A 53 10.75 5.43 -22.98
CA ASP A 53 11.05 4.23 -22.19
C ASP A 53 9.87 3.91 -21.26
N ALA A 54 9.30 4.91 -20.57
CA ALA A 54 8.13 4.74 -19.71
C ALA A 54 6.89 4.30 -20.50
N GLN A 55 6.65 4.85 -21.68
CA GLN A 55 5.55 4.42 -22.56
C GLN A 55 5.74 2.97 -23.03
N SER A 56 6.97 2.59 -23.40
CA SER A 56 7.30 1.22 -23.81
C SER A 56 7.10 0.23 -22.67
N GLU A 57 7.62 0.54 -21.47
CA GLU A 57 7.44 -0.29 -20.28
C GLU A 57 5.96 -0.39 -19.87
N LEU A 58 5.19 0.70 -19.96
CA LEU A 58 3.75 0.67 -19.75
C LEU A 58 3.05 -0.25 -20.76
N GLY A 59 3.46 -0.22 -22.02
CA GLY A 59 2.95 -1.15 -23.05
C GLY A 59 3.26 -2.61 -22.74
N ARG A 60 4.51 -2.91 -22.35
CA ARG A 60 4.95 -4.27 -21.97
C ARG A 60 4.20 -4.79 -20.75
N THR A 61 4.10 -3.98 -19.70
CA THR A 61 3.39 -4.36 -18.46
C THR A 61 1.89 -4.56 -18.70
N GLN A 62 1.26 -3.73 -19.55
CA GLN A 62 -0.14 -3.96 -19.96
C GLN A 62 -0.31 -5.25 -20.77
N ALA A 63 0.63 -5.58 -21.67
CA ALA A 63 0.59 -6.83 -22.42
C ALA A 63 0.73 -8.05 -21.50
N GLN A 64 1.70 -8.03 -20.59
CA GLN A 64 1.89 -9.07 -19.57
C GLN A 64 0.67 -9.23 -18.66
N LEU A 65 0.04 -8.12 -18.25
CA LEU A 65 -1.19 -8.16 -17.46
C LEU A 65 -2.34 -8.80 -18.22
N ARG A 66 -2.50 -8.49 -19.51
CA ARG A 66 -3.53 -9.12 -20.37
C ARG A 66 -3.27 -10.61 -20.54
N GLU A 67 -2.03 -11.00 -20.79
CA GLU A 67 -1.63 -12.40 -20.92
C GLU A 67 -1.90 -13.17 -19.62
N SER A 68 -1.45 -12.65 -18.48
CA SER A 68 -1.69 -13.26 -17.17
C SER A 68 -3.18 -13.39 -16.86
N LYS A 69 -3.99 -12.37 -17.16
CA LYS A 69 -5.45 -12.45 -17.02
C LYS A 69 -6.06 -13.54 -17.91
N ALA A 70 -5.67 -13.58 -19.18
CA ALA A 70 -6.18 -14.59 -20.11
C ALA A 70 -5.81 -16.02 -19.68
N VAL A 71 -4.59 -16.24 -19.19
CA VAL A 71 -4.16 -17.54 -18.64
C VAL A 71 -5.00 -17.92 -17.42
N THR A 72 -5.18 -16.99 -16.47
CA THR A 72 -6.01 -17.23 -15.28
C THR A 72 -7.46 -17.53 -15.66
N ASP A 73 -8.04 -16.80 -16.62
CA ASP A 73 -9.41 -17.01 -17.07
C ASP A 73 -9.58 -18.40 -17.70
N VAL A 74 -8.63 -18.83 -18.54
CA VAL A 74 -8.63 -20.16 -19.15
C VAL A 74 -8.45 -21.25 -18.09
N LEU A 75 -7.55 -21.07 -17.12
CA LEU A 75 -7.35 -22.02 -16.01
C LEU A 75 -8.62 -22.14 -15.16
N MET A 76 -9.26 -21.02 -14.81
CA MET A 76 -10.52 -21.00 -14.04
C MET A 76 -11.66 -21.65 -14.80
N ALA A 77 -11.79 -21.35 -16.10
CA ALA A 77 -12.80 -21.98 -16.96
C ALA A 77 -12.58 -23.48 -17.08
N THR A 78 -11.34 -23.92 -17.33
CA THR A 78 -10.98 -25.34 -17.45
C THR A 78 -11.27 -26.07 -16.14
N ALA A 79 -10.82 -25.53 -15.01
CA ALA A 79 -11.05 -26.12 -13.70
C ALA A 79 -12.54 -26.22 -13.36
N SER A 80 -13.37 -25.26 -13.78
CA SER A 80 -14.82 -25.31 -13.54
C SER A 80 -15.55 -26.44 -14.29
N THR A 81 -14.91 -27.03 -15.30
CA THR A 81 -15.48 -28.15 -16.07
C THR A 81 -15.09 -29.52 -15.52
N MET A 82 -14.02 -29.60 -14.75
CA MET A 82 -13.45 -30.85 -14.24
C MET A 82 -13.94 -31.13 -12.82
N VAL A 83 -14.15 -32.40 -12.50
CA VAL A 83 -14.33 -32.83 -11.11
C VAL A 83 -12.92 -32.94 -10.50
N PRO A 84 -12.69 -32.43 -9.28
CA PRO A 84 -11.38 -32.53 -8.64
C PRO A 84 -10.93 -33.99 -8.48
N ASP A 85 -9.65 -34.26 -8.70
CA ASP A 85 -9.06 -35.59 -8.45
C ASP A 85 -9.11 -35.98 -6.96
N ASP A 86 -9.14 -34.99 -6.07
CA ASP A 86 -9.29 -35.18 -4.62
C ASP A 86 -10.75 -35.26 -4.15
N PHE A 87 -11.73 -35.21 -5.07
CA PHE A 87 -13.13 -35.41 -4.72
C PHE A 87 -13.40 -36.86 -4.35
N GLN A 88 -13.64 -37.10 -3.06
CA GLN A 88 -13.97 -38.41 -2.51
C GLN A 88 -15.34 -38.37 -1.86
N LEU A 89 -16.18 -39.33 -2.22
CA LEU A 89 -17.46 -39.58 -1.55
C LEU A 89 -17.19 -40.29 -0.23
N SER A 90 -18.03 -40.03 0.77
CA SER A 90 -18.03 -40.82 1.99
C SER A 90 -18.52 -42.25 1.73
N ASP A 91 -18.14 -43.18 2.61
CA ASP A 91 -18.55 -44.59 2.50
C ASP A 91 -20.08 -44.76 2.51
N ASP A 92 -20.79 -43.91 3.27
CA ASP A 92 -22.26 -43.90 3.32
C ASP A 92 -22.87 -43.43 2.00
N GLU A 93 -22.30 -42.39 1.37
CA GLU A 93 -22.73 -41.87 0.07
C GLU A 93 -22.48 -42.89 -1.04
N LEU A 94 -21.33 -43.57 -1.04
CA LEU A 94 -21.01 -44.66 -1.97
C LEU A 94 -22.01 -45.81 -1.84
N THR A 95 -22.29 -46.23 -0.61
CA THR A 95 -23.24 -47.32 -0.33
C THR A 95 -24.65 -46.96 -0.79
N ALA A 96 -25.08 -45.70 -0.60
CA ALA A 96 -26.37 -45.21 -1.08
C ALA A 96 -26.41 -45.19 -2.62
N LEU A 97 -25.35 -44.72 -3.27
CA LEU A 97 -25.22 -44.68 -4.73
C LEU A 97 -25.25 -46.09 -5.34
N ASP A 98 -24.54 -47.04 -4.76
CA ASP A 98 -24.48 -48.43 -5.26
C ASP A 98 -25.82 -49.14 -5.14
N LYS A 99 -26.60 -48.87 -4.10
CA LYS A 99 -27.99 -49.35 -4.01
C LYS A 99 -28.82 -48.80 -5.17
N LEU A 100 -28.75 -47.49 -5.42
CA LEU A 100 -29.49 -46.82 -6.49
C LEU A 100 -29.14 -47.38 -7.88
N LYS A 101 -27.89 -47.78 -8.14
CA LYS A 101 -27.52 -48.41 -9.43
C LYS A 101 -28.39 -49.61 -9.80
N THR A 102 -28.82 -50.37 -8.80
CA THR A 102 -29.58 -51.61 -9.01
C THR A 102 -31.08 -51.42 -8.82
N THR A 103 -31.51 -50.45 -7.99
CA THR A 103 -32.92 -50.23 -7.66
C THR A 103 -33.59 -49.14 -8.51
N ASP A 104 -32.87 -48.07 -8.83
CA ASP A 104 -33.38 -46.91 -9.57
C ASP A 104 -32.23 -46.23 -10.35
N PRO A 105 -31.90 -46.72 -11.57
CA PRO A 105 -30.79 -46.21 -12.37
C PRO A 105 -30.93 -44.74 -12.78
N ASP A 106 -32.16 -44.24 -12.93
CA ASP A 106 -32.43 -42.85 -13.29
C ASP A 106 -32.11 -41.92 -12.11
N LYS A 107 -32.55 -42.31 -10.90
CA LYS A 107 -32.19 -41.59 -9.68
C LYS A 107 -30.70 -41.64 -9.38
N TYR A 108 -30.03 -42.77 -9.68
CA TYR A 108 -28.57 -42.87 -9.60
C TYR A 108 -27.88 -41.81 -10.47
N ARG A 109 -28.30 -41.64 -11.73
CA ARG A 109 -27.71 -40.66 -12.65
C ARG A 109 -27.94 -39.23 -12.18
N LEU A 110 -29.12 -38.92 -11.66
CA LEU A 110 -29.41 -37.60 -11.11
C LEU A 110 -28.52 -37.27 -9.90
N GLU A 111 -28.30 -38.23 -9.00
CA GLU A 111 -27.44 -38.01 -7.83
C GLU A 111 -25.96 -37.87 -8.20
N VAL A 112 -25.46 -38.69 -9.14
CA VAL A 112 -24.09 -38.52 -9.67
C VAL A 112 -23.92 -37.10 -10.24
N ASN A 113 -24.84 -36.65 -11.08
CA ASN A 113 -24.78 -35.32 -11.67
C ASN A 113 -24.82 -34.21 -10.60
N ALA A 114 -25.62 -34.39 -9.55
CA ALA A 114 -25.70 -33.44 -8.43
C ALA A 114 -24.38 -33.38 -7.63
N LEU A 115 -23.78 -34.53 -7.35
CA LEU A 115 -22.49 -34.62 -6.66
C LEU A 115 -21.36 -34.02 -7.49
N GLU A 116 -21.31 -34.29 -8.80
CA GLU A 116 -20.34 -33.69 -9.71
C GLU A 116 -20.50 -32.16 -9.79
N ALA A 117 -21.74 -31.66 -9.83
CA ALA A 117 -22.02 -30.22 -9.84
C ALA A 117 -21.53 -29.55 -8.54
N LYS A 118 -21.82 -30.17 -7.39
CA LYS A 118 -21.36 -29.70 -6.08
C LYS A 118 -19.83 -29.70 -5.98
N ALA A 119 -19.17 -30.72 -6.51
CA ALA A 119 -17.71 -30.82 -6.52
C ALA A 119 -17.07 -29.69 -7.35
N LYS A 120 -17.62 -29.42 -8.54
CA LYS A 120 -17.18 -28.33 -9.43
C LYS A 120 -17.38 -26.96 -8.79
N GLU A 121 -18.50 -26.74 -8.12
CA GLU A 121 -18.79 -25.50 -7.42
C GLU A 121 -17.80 -25.26 -6.26
N ALA A 122 -17.57 -26.27 -5.42
CA ALA A 122 -16.60 -26.19 -4.33
C ALA A 122 -15.17 -25.93 -4.85
N GLN A 123 -14.79 -26.53 -5.99
CA GLN A 123 -13.50 -26.28 -6.62
C GLN A 123 -13.37 -24.83 -7.12
N LYS A 124 -14.42 -24.29 -7.72
CA LYS A 124 -14.46 -22.91 -8.20
C LYS A 124 -14.30 -21.92 -7.03
N GLU A 125 -14.96 -22.16 -5.91
CA GLU A 125 -14.82 -21.36 -4.69
C GLU A 125 -13.40 -21.40 -4.13
N LYS A 126 -12.82 -22.61 -4.02
CA LYS A 126 -11.44 -22.80 -3.54
C LYS A 126 -10.42 -22.08 -4.45
N LEU A 127 -10.59 -22.15 -5.76
CA LEU A 127 -9.72 -21.45 -6.71
C LEU A 127 -9.86 -19.93 -6.62
N ALA A 128 -11.09 -19.42 -6.45
CA ALA A 128 -11.32 -17.99 -6.23
C ALA A 128 -10.61 -17.51 -4.96
N GLU A 129 -10.71 -18.27 -3.87
CA GLU A 129 -10.04 -17.96 -2.60
C GLU A 129 -8.51 -18.00 -2.72
N LEU A 130 -7.95 -19.01 -3.39
CA LEU A 130 -6.51 -19.09 -3.61
C LEU A 130 -5.99 -17.94 -4.49
N THR A 131 -6.78 -17.54 -5.49
CA THR A 131 -6.45 -16.42 -6.37
C THR A 131 -6.42 -15.10 -5.61
N THR A 132 -7.41 -14.84 -4.73
CA THR A 132 -7.42 -13.63 -3.91
C THR A 132 -6.26 -13.62 -2.91
N LYS A 133 -5.98 -14.75 -2.24
CA LYS A 133 -4.83 -14.89 -1.34
C LYS A 133 -3.50 -14.63 -2.06
N ALA A 134 -3.31 -15.18 -3.27
CA ALA A 134 -2.11 -14.97 -4.06
C ALA A 134 -1.94 -13.51 -4.47
N ALA A 135 -3.03 -12.83 -4.86
CA ALA A 135 -3.00 -11.41 -5.21
C ALA A 135 -2.61 -10.52 -4.01
N THR A 136 -3.16 -10.81 -2.83
CA THR A 136 -2.79 -10.10 -1.59
C THR A 136 -1.32 -10.32 -1.25
N ALA A 137 -0.85 -11.58 -1.26
CA ALA A 137 0.54 -11.90 -0.96
C ALA A 137 1.54 -11.25 -1.94
N ALA A 138 1.20 -11.18 -3.23
CA ALA A 138 2.02 -10.50 -4.23
C ALA A 138 2.11 -8.99 -3.97
N THR A 139 0.99 -8.37 -3.57
CA THR A 139 0.94 -6.95 -3.20
C THR A 139 1.80 -6.68 -1.96
N ASP A 140 1.69 -7.52 -0.94
CA ASP A 140 2.47 -7.39 0.31
C ASP A 140 3.98 -7.58 0.07
N ALA A 141 4.35 -8.56 -0.76
CA ALA A 141 5.75 -8.77 -1.13
C ALA A 141 6.31 -7.57 -1.91
N HIS A 142 5.54 -7.00 -2.85
CA HIS A 142 5.96 -5.84 -3.62
C HIS A 142 6.12 -4.59 -2.74
N THR A 143 5.13 -4.31 -1.89
CA THR A 143 5.18 -3.16 -0.97
C THR A 143 6.38 -3.29 -0.02
N THR A 144 6.65 -4.48 0.52
CA THR A 144 7.81 -4.72 1.38
C THR A 144 9.13 -4.47 0.65
N LYS A 145 9.29 -4.99 -0.57
CA LYS A 145 10.50 -4.77 -1.38
C LYS A 145 10.70 -3.29 -1.72
N ASN A 146 9.63 -2.59 -2.06
CA ASN A 146 9.67 -1.15 -2.31
C ASN A 146 10.10 -0.39 -1.05
N ARG A 147 9.54 -0.74 0.12
CA ARG A 147 9.91 -0.13 1.40
C ARG A 147 11.39 -0.30 1.72
N VAL A 148 11.96 -1.49 1.51
CA VAL A 148 13.41 -1.73 1.70
C VAL A 148 14.26 -0.84 0.79
N THR A 149 13.86 -0.73 -0.48
CA THR A 149 14.59 0.09 -1.47
C THR A 149 14.51 1.57 -1.10
N VAL A 150 13.30 2.07 -0.82
CA VAL A 150 13.04 3.46 -0.43
C VAL A 150 13.75 3.80 0.89
N LEU A 151 13.81 2.87 1.85
CA LEU A 151 14.56 3.08 3.10
C LEU A 151 16.07 3.16 2.85
N ALA A 152 16.61 2.34 1.94
CA ALA A 152 18.03 2.39 1.58
C ALA A 152 18.38 3.72 0.90
N GLU A 153 17.61 4.13 -0.11
CA GLU A 153 17.75 5.43 -0.79
C GLU A 153 17.63 6.59 0.20
N PHE A 154 16.69 6.50 1.15
CA PHE A 154 16.51 7.50 2.18
C PHE A 154 17.70 7.58 3.15
N ARG A 155 18.29 6.44 3.54
CA ARG A 155 19.50 6.40 4.39
C ARG A 155 20.70 6.99 3.67
N ASP A 156 20.89 6.66 2.39
CA ASP A 156 21.98 7.22 1.58
C ASP A 156 21.85 8.75 1.45
N ALA A 157 20.61 9.26 1.30
CA ALA A 157 20.34 10.70 1.23
C ALA A 157 20.42 11.42 2.60
N ASN A 158 20.37 10.69 3.71
CA ASN A 158 20.36 11.24 5.07
C ASN A 158 21.35 10.48 5.98
N PRO A 159 22.66 10.56 5.71
CA PRO A 159 23.67 9.79 6.44
C PRO A 159 23.74 10.13 7.93
N ASP A 160 23.30 11.34 8.31
CA ASP A 160 23.31 11.83 9.70
C ASP A 160 22.09 11.35 10.51
N LEU A 161 21.08 10.76 9.86
CA LEU A 161 19.81 10.38 10.48
C LEU A 161 19.72 8.86 10.66
N VAL A 162 20.08 8.37 11.85
CA VAL A 162 19.98 6.95 12.18
C VAL A 162 18.54 6.61 12.58
N ILE A 163 17.72 6.24 11.60
CA ILE A 163 16.41 5.62 11.87
C ILE A 163 16.64 4.14 12.20
N THR A 164 16.77 3.83 13.49
CA THR A 164 16.71 2.45 14.00
C THR A 164 15.27 2.04 14.30
N ASP A 165 15.03 0.72 14.37
CA ASP A 165 13.71 0.19 14.75
C ASP A 165 13.25 0.71 16.12
N ASP A 166 14.20 0.94 17.04
CA ASP A 166 13.90 1.53 18.36
C ASP A 166 13.38 2.97 18.26
N VAL A 167 13.90 3.79 17.34
CA VAL A 167 13.43 5.15 17.09
C VAL A 167 12.03 5.11 16.48
N LEU A 168 11.77 4.17 15.55
CA LEU A 168 10.46 4.00 14.94
C LEU A 168 9.39 3.55 15.93
N VAL A 169 9.75 2.75 16.94
CA VAL A 169 8.81 2.27 17.96
C VAL A 169 8.60 3.28 19.07
N ASN A 170 9.65 3.96 19.53
CA ASN A 170 9.58 4.80 20.73
C ASN A 170 9.39 6.29 20.45
N ASP A 171 9.95 6.78 19.33
CA ASP A 171 9.98 8.21 19.03
C ASP A 171 9.05 8.61 17.89
N VAL A 172 8.59 7.68 17.04
CA VAL A 172 7.61 7.97 15.99
C VAL A 172 6.19 7.66 16.47
N PRO A 173 5.28 8.66 16.50
CA PRO A 173 3.88 8.43 16.84
C PRO A 173 3.20 7.36 15.97
N PRO A 174 2.45 6.39 16.56
CA PRO A 174 1.80 5.31 15.82
C PRO A 174 0.85 5.76 14.70
N ARG A 175 0.31 6.98 14.79
CA ARG A 175 -0.53 7.60 13.74
C ARG A 175 0.18 7.68 12.39
N PHE A 176 1.50 7.84 12.38
CA PHE A 176 2.26 7.95 11.14
C PHE A 176 2.35 6.61 10.41
N LEU A 177 2.52 5.52 11.15
CA LEU A 177 2.51 4.18 10.57
C LEU A 177 1.11 3.79 10.09
N LYS A 178 0.06 4.18 10.83
CA LYS A 178 -1.33 3.95 10.44
C LYS A 178 -1.68 4.62 9.12
N GLY A 179 -1.28 5.88 8.89
CA GLY A 179 -1.53 6.55 7.61
C GLY A 179 -0.89 5.84 6.40
N VAL A 180 0.25 5.15 6.59
CA VAL A 180 0.83 4.28 5.55
C VAL A 180 0.05 2.97 5.37
N GLN A 181 -0.48 2.40 6.46
CA GLN A 181 -1.29 1.18 6.42
C GLN A 181 -2.66 1.43 5.78
N ASP A 182 -3.26 2.58 6.05
CA ASP A 182 -4.56 3.01 5.54
C ASP A 182 -4.47 3.58 4.11
N GLY A 183 -3.24 3.79 3.60
CA GLY A 183 -2.99 4.28 2.25
C GLY A 183 -3.17 5.78 2.07
N GLU A 184 -3.19 6.56 3.16
CA GLU A 184 -3.30 8.03 3.12
C GLU A 184 -2.08 8.68 2.46
N TYR A 185 -0.90 8.08 2.61
CA TYR A 185 0.34 8.52 1.98
C TYR A 185 1.30 7.35 1.76
N ASP A 186 2.24 7.55 0.83
CA ASP A 186 3.25 6.54 0.52
C ASP A 186 4.36 6.47 1.58
N TYR A 187 5.17 5.42 1.47
CA TYR A 187 6.25 5.18 2.42
C TYR A 187 7.36 6.24 2.36
N ALA A 188 7.58 6.86 1.20
CA ALA A 188 8.55 7.94 1.05
C ALA A 188 8.11 9.19 1.83
N THR A 189 6.83 9.56 1.72
CA THR A 189 6.21 10.63 2.48
C THR A 189 6.28 10.34 3.98
N TYR A 190 6.01 9.10 4.38
CA TYR A 190 6.19 8.67 5.76
C TYR A 190 7.61 8.88 6.28
N LEU A 191 8.65 8.47 5.54
CA LEU A 191 10.04 8.68 5.96
C LEU A 191 10.39 10.16 6.06
N SER A 192 9.86 11.01 5.17
CA SER A 192 10.01 12.46 5.27
C SER A 192 9.35 13.01 6.53
N MET A 193 8.12 12.59 6.84
CA MET A 193 7.42 13.01 8.07
C MET A 193 8.14 12.55 9.34
N VAL A 194 8.69 11.34 9.33
CA VAL A 194 9.52 10.81 10.43
C VAL A 194 10.78 11.65 10.60
N LYS A 195 11.46 11.97 9.50
CA LYS A 195 12.63 12.85 9.51
C LYS A 195 12.31 14.21 10.12
N ASP A 196 11.24 14.83 9.65
CA ASP A 196 10.82 16.15 10.10
C ASP A 196 10.49 16.12 11.59
N TYR A 197 9.78 15.08 12.05
CA TYR A 197 9.40 14.90 13.44
C TYR A 197 10.60 14.64 14.37
N VAL A 198 11.51 13.74 13.98
CA VAL A 198 12.73 13.45 14.75
C VAL A 198 13.66 14.67 14.75
N GLY A 199 13.78 15.35 13.62
CA GLY A 199 14.61 16.54 13.44
C GLY A 199 14.10 17.80 14.16
N THR A 200 12.79 17.94 14.38
CA THR A 200 12.25 19.09 15.13
C THR A 200 12.46 19.02 16.64
N GLY A 201 12.86 17.85 17.17
CA GLY A 201 12.95 17.60 18.61
C GLY A 201 11.56 17.61 19.29
N LYS A 202 11.43 16.94 20.45
CA LYS A 202 10.18 16.94 21.23
C LYS A 202 9.89 18.36 21.72
N LYS A 203 9.08 19.12 20.97
CA LYS A 203 8.43 20.32 21.52
C LYS A 203 7.41 19.83 22.55
N ALA A 204 7.72 20.02 23.82
CA ALA A 204 6.71 19.94 24.87
C ALA A 204 5.55 20.86 24.45
N PRO A 205 4.28 20.41 24.58
CA PRO A 205 3.16 21.29 24.28
C PRO A 205 3.34 22.56 25.11
N GLU A 206 3.43 23.71 24.45
CA GLU A 206 3.33 25.00 25.12
C GLU A 206 1.96 24.97 25.82
N GLY A 207 1.99 24.88 27.15
CA GLY A 207 0.77 24.85 27.94
C GLY A 207 -0.01 26.10 27.60
N ASN A 208 -1.17 25.94 26.97
CA ASN A 208 -2.06 27.05 26.68
C ASN A 208 -2.30 27.82 27.98
N GLU A 209 -2.07 29.13 27.98
CA GLU A 209 -2.47 30.00 29.08
C GLU A 209 -4.00 29.93 29.22
N GLY A 210 -4.46 29.02 30.08
CA GLY A 210 -5.88 28.75 30.27
C GLY A 210 -6.23 27.31 30.60
N ASP A 211 -5.29 26.36 30.53
CA ASP A 211 -5.59 24.97 30.89
C ASP A 211 -5.84 24.83 32.41
N PRO A 212 -7.06 24.40 32.84
CA PRO A 212 -7.37 24.16 34.25
C PRO A 212 -6.53 23.05 34.89
N HIS A 213 -5.82 22.24 34.09
CA HIS A 213 -4.91 21.20 34.57
C HIS A 213 -3.46 21.67 34.77
N ASN A 214 -3.18 22.96 34.61
CA ASN A 214 -1.85 23.51 34.80
C ASN A 214 -1.48 23.59 36.30
N ILE A 215 -0.95 22.48 36.81
CA ILE A 215 -0.50 22.26 38.20
C ILE A 215 0.51 23.31 38.70
N HIS A 216 1.23 24.00 37.81
CA HIS A 216 2.16 25.06 38.19
C HIS A 216 1.48 26.36 38.68
N LYS A 217 0.16 26.53 38.47
CA LYS A 217 -0.63 27.63 39.05
C LYS A 217 -1.44 27.23 40.28
N MET A 218 -1.43 25.96 40.71
CA MET A 218 -1.99 25.53 41.99
C MET A 218 -1.04 25.85 43.15
N ASN A 219 -0.67 27.13 43.29
CA ASN A 219 -0.07 27.62 44.52
C ASN A 219 -1.21 27.89 45.51
N GLY A 220 -1.19 27.21 46.65
CA GLY A 220 -2.21 27.32 47.70
C GLY A 220 -2.36 28.77 48.16
N SER A 221 -3.40 29.44 47.66
CA SER A 221 -3.77 30.80 48.07
C SER A 221 -4.31 30.76 49.49
N GLN A 222 -3.68 31.51 50.40
CA GLN A 222 -4.12 31.69 51.80
C GLN A 222 -5.35 32.61 51.96
N THR A 223 -6.15 32.79 50.90
CA THR A 223 -7.38 33.58 50.97
C THR A 223 -8.55 32.65 50.69
N PRO A 224 -9.38 32.31 51.69
CA PRO A 224 -10.57 31.49 51.48
C PRO A 224 -11.47 32.16 50.44
N GLY A 225 -11.72 31.46 49.32
CA GLY A 225 -12.63 31.95 48.31
C GLY A 225 -14.03 32.16 48.91
N LYS A 226 -14.69 33.28 48.57
CA LYS A 226 -16.03 33.66 49.10
C LYS A 226 -17.16 32.63 48.86
N LYS A 227 -16.91 31.53 48.15
CA LYS A 227 -17.82 30.38 48.02
C LYS A 227 -17.64 29.32 49.12
N ALA A 228 -16.63 29.43 49.99
CA ALA A 228 -16.43 28.56 51.16
C ALA A 228 -17.27 28.98 52.39
N ALA A 229 -17.82 30.20 52.40
CA ALA A 229 -18.68 30.69 53.49
C ALA A 229 -20.10 30.10 53.49
N GLY A 230 -20.45 29.25 52.51
CA GLY A 230 -21.80 28.68 52.35
C GLY A 230 -21.92 27.17 52.57
N ARG A 231 -20.83 26.46 52.92
CA ARG A 231 -20.87 25.00 53.19
C ARG A 231 -19.97 24.55 54.36
N GLN A 232 -19.60 25.46 55.27
CA GLN A 232 -19.13 25.07 56.60
C GLN A 232 -20.35 24.75 57.46
N GLY A 233 -20.83 23.50 57.37
CA GLY A 233 -22.01 23.09 58.14
C GLY A 233 -22.19 21.59 58.32
N GLN A 234 -21.46 20.72 57.62
CA GLN A 234 -21.54 19.28 57.84
C GLN A 234 -20.18 18.62 57.62
N GLY A 235 -19.60 18.08 58.70
CA GLY A 235 -18.41 17.23 58.64
C GLY A 235 -17.23 17.64 59.53
N ASP A 236 -17.48 18.19 60.72
CA ASP A 236 -16.41 18.32 61.72
C ASP A 236 -16.26 17.00 62.49
N TYR A 237 -15.34 16.14 62.01
CA TYR A 237 -15.01 14.85 62.63
C TYR A 237 -14.17 15.00 63.92
N ALA A 238 -13.79 16.23 64.32
CA ALA A 238 -13.06 16.48 65.56
C ALA A 238 -13.94 16.39 66.83
N LYS A 239 -15.24 16.12 66.69
CA LYS A 239 -16.17 15.86 67.82
C LYS A 239 -16.71 14.43 67.86
N MET A 240 -16.19 13.51 67.05
CA MET A 240 -16.39 12.08 67.30
C MET A 240 -15.36 11.63 68.34
N THR A 241 -15.74 11.70 69.61
CA THR A 241 -15.17 10.81 70.63
C THR A 241 -15.57 9.37 70.31
N PHE A 242 -14.60 8.46 70.39
CA PHE A 242 -14.81 6.99 70.35
C PHE A 242 -15.86 6.52 71.36
#